data_AF-A0A813HSD6-F1
#
_entry.id   AF-A0A813HSD6-F1
#
_cell.length_a   1.000
_cell.length_b   1.000
_cell.length_c   1.000
_cell.angle_alpha   90.00
_cell.angle_beta   90.00
_cell.angle_gamma   90.00
#
_symmetry.space_group_name_H-M   'P 1'
#
loop_
_entity.id
_entity.type
_entity.pdbx_description
1 polymer ?
#
loop_
_entity_poly.entity_id
_entity_poly.type
_entity_poly.pdbx_seq_one_letter_code
_entity_poly.pdbx_strand_id
1 'polypeptide(L)'
;MAAASSSLAPLASGENVFWKKNEAVNRGIPEAIFIDNVEALCKDKNPTEVVGGLQELHSKYQYMSSSMASQKAGLKAKLPDIESALDTVNHLIDRNSKGETEPANYTYQLSENIWSTASAPPASNVCLWLGANCMLEYTVDEAAQLLRTNEGNAQTTLKTLAEDLHYLRDQITTTEVNIARCHNFGVKLRQQQKEGGQADKPKAAAVQDKPKAPTDAGSGGTKVAGPYTWKQTKEEVEVSVRMPKDAQKADVKVTILAESLKVEHAGKVIVEGDLTGKCSPNGSTWTMTGSRVEISLEKADATVQWGELFESI
;
A
#
# COMPACT_ATOMS: atom_id res chain seq x y z
N MET A 1 -36.21 31.83 -9.17
CA MET A 1 -34.82 31.33 -9.05
C MET A 1 -34.78 29.96 -9.68
N ALA A 2 -34.13 29.84 -10.84
CA ALA A 2 -34.17 28.64 -11.67
C ALA A 2 -33.30 27.53 -11.06
N ALA A 3 -33.88 26.33 -10.93
CA ALA A 3 -33.17 25.11 -10.61
C ALA A 3 -32.27 24.74 -11.80
N ALA A 4 -30.95 24.77 -11.59
CA ALA A 4 -30.00 24.26 -12.55
C ALA A 4 -30.07 22.72 -12.54
N SER A 5 -30.89 22.19 -13.44
CA SER A 5 -30.86 20.79 -13.86
C SER A 5 -29.50 20.51 -14.49
N SER A 6 -28.59 19.89 -13.74
CA SER A 6 -27.34 19.38 -14.27
C SER A 6 -27.66 18.13 -15.10
N SER A 7 -27.84 18.33 -16.40
CA SER A 7 -27.97 17.21 -17.34
C SER A 7 -26.65 16.47 -17.39
N LEU A 8 -26.67 15.17 -17.12
CA LEU A 8 -25.56 14.28 -17.45
C LEU A 8 -25.22 14.47 -18.94
N ALA A 9 -24.03 14.99 -19.21
CA ALA A 9 -23.48 14.98 -20.56
C ALA A 9 -23.26 13.52 -20.99
N PRO A 10 -23.40 13.19 -22.29
CA PRO A 10 -23.14 11.84 -22.77
C PRO A 10 -21.66 11.50 -22.50
N LEU A 11 -21.42 10.45 -21.72
CA LEU A 11 -20.07 10.00 -21.37
C LEU A 11 -19.32 9.57 -22.64
N ALA A 12 -18.13 10.16 -22.84
CA ALA A 12 -17.21 9.72 -23.87
C ALA A 12 -16.70 8.30 -23.54
N SER A 13 -16.65 7.45 -24.55
CA SER A 13 -16.13 6.09 -24.47
C SER A 13 -14.66 6.07 -24.02
N GLY A 14 -14.42 5.83 -22.73
CA GLY A 14 -13.06 5.65 -22.17
C GLY A 14 -12.84 6.22 -20.77
N GLU A 15 -13.73 7.06 -20.23
CA GLU A 15 -13.55 7.61 -18.88
C GLU A 15 -13.96 6.62 -17.78
N ASN A 16 -13.14 6.53 -16.71
CA ASN A 16 -13.41 5.65 -15.58
C ASN A 16 -14.62 6.18 -14.80
N VAL A 17 -15.67 5.35 -14.67
CA VAL A 17 -16.96 5.78 -14.10
C VAL A 17 -16.88 6.02 -12.59
N PHE A 18 -15.85 5.49 -11.93
CA PHE A 18 -15.73 5.52 -10.47
C PHE A 18 -14.80 6.61 -9.94
N TRP A 19 -13.88 7.11 -10.77
CA TRP A 19 -12.90 8.08 -10.35
C TRP A 19 -12.40 8.95 -11.51
N LYS A 20 -11.95 10.17 -11.20
CA LYS A 20 -11.30 11.07 -12.15
C LYS A 20 -9.83 11.20 -11.83
N LYS A 21 -9.00 11.21 -12.87
CA LYS A 21 -7.58 11.56 -12.73
C LYS A 21 -7.50 13.08 -12.56
N ASN A 22 -7.12 13.53 -11.37
CA ASN A 22 -6.93 14.95 -11.10
C ASN A 22 -5.44 15.21 -10.81
N GLU A 23 -4.64 15.32 -11.88
CA GLU A 23 -3.18 15.43 -11.79
C GLU A 23 -2.72 16.74 -11.11
N ALA A 24 -3.51 17.81 -11.19
CA ALA A 24 -3.12 19.13 -10.73
C ALA A 24 -3.37 19.39 -9.23
N VAL A 25 -4.33 18.69 -8.62
CA VAL A 25 -4.85 19.08 -7.29
C VAL A 25 -4.36 18.14 -6.18
N ASN A 26 -4.22 16.82 -6.45
CA ASN A 26 -4.03 15.82 -5.39
C ASN A 26 -2.84 14.88 -5.63
N ARG A 27 -1.77 15.40 -6.24
CA ARG A 27 -0.45 14.72 -6.35
C ARG A 27 -0.52 13.29 -6.88
N GLY A 28 -1.49 13.01 -7.76
CA GLY A 28 -1.70 11.70 -8.38
C GLY A 28 -2.73 10.78 -7.70
N ILE A 29 -3.35 11.20 -6.58
CA ILE A 29 -4.44 10.44 -5.94
C ILE A 29 -5.73 10.61 -6.78
N PRO A 30 -6.31 9.53 -7.31
CA PRO A 30 -7.57 9.61 -8.04
C PRO A 30 -8.70 10.16 -7.18
N GLU A 31 -9.54 11.01 -7.75
CA GLU A 31 -10.73 11.56 -7.08
C GLU A 31 -11.92 10.62 -7.27
N ALA A 32 -12.47 10.10 -6.18
CA ALA A 32 -13.65 9.24 -6.17
C ALA A 32 -14.88 10.06 -6.58
N ILE A 33 -15.60 9.60 -7.60
CA ILE A 33 -16.83 10.25 -8.06
C ILE A 33 -17.97 9.75 -7.19
N PHE A 34 -18.72 10.67 -6.57
CA PHE A 34 -19.95 10.31 -5.89
C PHE A 34 -21.04 9.92 -6.88
N ILE A 35 -21.67 8.77 -6.66
CA ILE A 35 -22.71 8.24 -7.55
C ILE A 35 -24.08 8.60 -6.97
N ASP A 36 -24.71 9.64 -7.54
CA ASP A 36 -26.06 10.07 -7.18
C ASP A 36 -27.13 9.10 -7.68
N ASN A 37 -27.05 8.72 -8.97
CA ASN A 37 -28.03 7.84 -9.60
C ASN A 37 -27.45 6.46 -9.89
N VAL A 38 -27.49 5.61 -8.86
CA VAL A 38 -27.10 4.20 -8.95
C VAL A 38 -27.93 3.41 -9.97
N GLU A 39 -29.19 3.81 -10.17
CA GLU A 39 -30.12 3.12 -11.07
C GLU A 39 -29.72 3.30 -12.53
N ALA A 40 -29.26 4.50 -12.92
CA ALA A 40 -28.75 4.76 -14.27
C ALA A 40 -27.50 3.93 -14.58
N LEU A 41 -26.62 3.77 -13.61
CA LEU A 41 -25.34 3.05 -13.74
C LEU A 41 -25.52 1.53 -13.77
N CYS A 42 -26.53 1.02 -13.05
CA CYS A 42 -26.88 -0.39 -13.00
C CYS A 42 -27.89 -0.83 -14.09
N LYS A 43 -28.38 0.08 -14.94
CA LYS A 43 -29.17 -0.27 -16.13
C LYS A 43 -28.30 -0.94 -17.20
N ASP A 44 -27.08 -0.44 -17.37
CA ASP A 44 -26.15 -0.92 -18.40
C ASP A 44 -25.20 -2.03 -17.91
N LYS A 45 -25.03 -2.19 -16.59
CA LYS A 45 -24.12 -3.17 -15.96
C LYS A 45 -24.77 -3.90 -14.80
N ASN A 46 -24.38 -5.15 -14.54
CA ASN A 46 -24.87 -5.91 -13.40
C ASN A 46 -24.45 -5.20 -12.09
N PRO A 47 -25.36 -4.99 -11.12
CA PRO A 47 -25.03 -4.38 -9.83
C PRO A 47 -23.85 -5.04 -9.11
N THR A 48 -23.68 -6.35 -9.31
CA THR A 48 -22.59 -7.12 -8.70
C THR A 48 -21.22 -6.73 -9.27
N GLU A 49 -21.14 -6.45 -10.58
CA GLU A 49 -19.91 -6.03 -11.24
C GLU A 49 -19.52 -4.60 -10.85
N VAL A 50 -20.52 -3.72 -10.72
CA VAL A 50 -20.31 -2.33 -10.25
C VAL A 50 -19.76 -2.31 -8.83
N VAL A 51 -20.33 -3.13 -7.94
CA VAL A 51 -19.80 -3.29 -6.57
C VAL A 51 -18.37 -3.85 -6.59
N GLY A 52 -18.07 -4.82 -7.45
CA GLY A 52 -16.72 -5.35 -7.62
C GLY A 52 -15.69 -4.29 -8.02
N GLY A 53 -16.03 -3.42 -8.98
CA GLY A 53 -15.15 -2.32 -9.40
C GLY A 53 -14.93 -1.26 -8.32
N LEU A 54 -15.97 -0.94 -7.54
CA LEU A 54 -15.86 -0.03 -6.41
C LEU A 54 -15.04 -0.64 -5.25
N GLN A 55 -15.16 -1.94 -5.01
CA GLN A 55 -14.32 -2.65 -4.04
C GLN A 55 -12.85 -2.65 -4.47
N GLU A 56 -12.55 -2.86 -5.76
CA GLU A 56 -11.18 -2.76 -6.27
C GLU A 56 -10.60 -1.36 -6.05
N LEU A 57 -11.39 -0.31 -6.33
CA LEU A 57 -10.98 1.08 -6.08
C LEU A 57 -10.75 1.35 -4.59
N HIS A 58 -11.63 0.86 -3.72
CA HIS A 58 -11.50 0.98 -2.26
C HIS A 58 -10.21 0.32 -1.76
N SER A 59 -9.90 -0.90 -2.21
CA SER A 59 -8.65 -1.58 -1.88
C SER A 59 -7.41 -0.78 -2.32
N LYS A 60 -7.45 -0.13 -3.50
CA LYS A 60 -6.36 0.74 -3.96
C LYS A 60 -6.17 1.95 -3.05
N TYR A 61 -7.25 2.63 -2.64
CA TYR A 61 -7.15 3.74 -1.70
C TYR A 61 -6.64 3.31 -0.32
N GLN A 62 -7.08 2.15 0.18
CA GLN A 62 -6.57 1.60 1.44
C GLN A 62 -5.08 1.29 1.37
N TYR A 63 -4.61 0.71 0.27
CA TYR A 63 -3.18 0.46 0.05
C TYR A 63 -2.38 1.76 0.04
N MET A 64 -2.81 2.76 -0.73
CA MET A 64 -2.17 4.08 -0.75
C MET A 64 -2.13 4.72 0.63
N SER A 65 -3.23 4.66 1.39
CA SER A 65 -3.31 5.19 2.75
C SER A 65 -2.34 4.50 3.70
N SER A 66 -2.27 3.16 3.67
CA SER A 66 -1.33 2.39 4.48
C SER A 66 0.13 2.69 4.12
N SER A 67 0.43 2.80 2.83
CA SER A 67 1.78 3.13 2.35
C SER A 67 2.22 4.53 2.81
N MET A 68 1.39 5.56 2.60
CA MET A 68 1.66 6.93 3.05
C MET A 68 1.75 7.03 4.59
N ALA A 69 0.94 6.27 5.32
CA ALA A 69 1.01 6.20 6.78
C ALA A 69 2.35 5.62 7.27
N SER A 70 2.85 4.57 6.60
CA SER A 70 4.15 3.97 6.88
C SER A 70 5.29 4.96 6.60
N GLN A 71 5.26 5.63 5.44
CA GLN A 71 6.25 6.67 5.09
C GLN A 71 6.27 7.81 6.13
N LYS A 72 5.08 8.30 6.52
CA LYS A 72 4.95 9.33 7.56
C LYS A 72 5.51 8.88 8.91
N ALA A 73 5.24 7.64 9.32
CA ALA A 73 5.78 7.09 10.56
C ALA A 73 7.31 7.00 10.52
N GLY A 74 7.88 6.54 9.40
CA GLY A 74 9.33 6.47 9.18
C GLY A 74 10.01 7.83 9.25
N LEU A 75 9.45 8.87 8.60
CA LEU A 75 9.98 10.23 8.71
C LEU A 75 9.87 10.78 10.14
N LYS A 76 8.74 10.55 10.82
CA LYS A 76 8.53 11.03 12.19
C LYS A 76 9.49 10.37 13.19
N ALA A 77 9.91 9.14 12.95
CA ALA A 77 10.92 8.46 13.76
C ALA A 77 12.33 9.03 13.55
N LYS A 78 12.66 9.48 12.33
CA LYS A 78 13.99 10.02 11.98
C LYS A 78 14.18 11.50 12.30
N LEU A 79 13.09 12.27 12.38
CA LEU A 79 13.17 13.72 12.59
C LEU A 79 13.93 14.09 13.88
N PRO A 80 13.70 13.43 15.04
CA PRO A 80 14.45 13.71 16.27
C PRO A 80 15.96 13.46 16.12
N ASP A 81 16.36 12.48 15.30
CA ASP A 81 17.78 12.20 15.06
C ASP A 81 18.44 13.34 14.27
N ILE A 82 17.72 13.93 13.30
CA ILE A 82 18.18 15.11 12.54
C ILE A 82 18.28 16.34 13.45
N GLU A 83 17.29 16.56 14.31
CA GLU A 83 17.28 17.66 15.30
C GLU A 83 18.44 17.52 16.30
N SER A 84 18.67 16.32 16.84
CA SER A 84 19.79 16.02 17.73
C SER A 84 21.16 16.23 17.07
N ALA A 85 21.29 15.84 15.80
CA ALA A 85 22.50 16.10 15.02
C ALA A 85 22.72 17.60 14.80
N LEU A 86 21.66 18.36 14.50
CA LEU A 86 21.72 19.82 14.38
C LEU A 86 22.16 20.48 15.68
N ASP A 87 21.60 20.08 16.82
CA ASP A 87 21.97 20.61 18.13
C ASP A 87 23.44 20.39 18.43
N THR A 88 23.97 19.21 18.10
CA THR A 88 25.39 18.88 18.26
C THR A 88 26.27 19.77 17.37
N VAL A 89 25.91 19.94 16.09
CA VAL A 89 26.67 20.80 15.18
C VAL A 89 26.60 22.26 15.60
N ASN A 90 25.43 22.76 16.00
CA ASN A 90 25.26 24.13 16.50
C ASN A 90 26.09 24.38 17.76
N HIS A 91 26.20 23.38 18.65
CA HIS A 91 27.07 23.45 19.82
C HIS A 91 28.55 23.62 19.43
N LEU A 92 29.01 22.89 18.41
CA LEU A 92 30.38 23.03 17.90
C LEU A 92 30.60 24.41 17.23
N ILE A 93 29.62 24.92 16.49
CA ILE A 93 29.66 26.27 15.90
C ILE A 93 29.77 27.34 17.00
N ASP A 94 28.93 27.27 18.04
CA ASP A 94 28.94 28.23 19.15
C ASP A 94 30.31 28.23 19.86
N ARG A 95 30.85 27.04 20.16
CA ARG A 95 32.18 26.88 20.74
C ARG A 95 33.28 27.50 19.88
N ASN A 96 33.25 27.23 18.57
CA ASN A 96 34.24 27.77 17.63
C ASN A 96 34.12 29.30 17.52
N SER A 97 32.91 29.85 17.55
CA SER A 97 32.66 31.29 17.48
C SER A 97 33.17 32.04 18.72
N LYS A 98 33.17 31.39 19.89
CA LYS A 98 33.69 31.94 21.16
C LYS A 98 35.22 31.85 21.27
N GLY A 99 35.89 31.19 20.32
CA GLY A 99 37.34 31.02 20.36
C GLY A 99 37.82 30.13 21.51
N GLU A 100 36.99 29.21 21.99
CA GLU A 100 37.36 28.29 23.07
C GLU A 100 38.39 27.27 22.57
N THR A 101 39.64 27.38 23.05
CA THR A 101 40.75 26.50 22.67
C THR A 101 40.95 25.30 23.58
N GLU A 102 40.37 25.34 24.77
CA GLU A 102 40.52 24.26 25.75
C GLU A 102 39.78 23.00 25.31
N PRO A 103 40.25 21.79 25.65
CA PRO A 103 39.49 20.56 25.43
C PRO A 103 38.19 20.52 26.25
N ALA A 104 37.15 19.89 25.72
CA ALA A 104 35.92 19.60 26.48
C ALA A 104 35.67 18.12 26.63
N ASN A 105 35.06 17.78 27.77
CA ASN A 105 34.63 16.43 28.07
C ASN A 105 33.27 16.17 27.41
N TYR A 106 33.22 15.19 26.53
CA TYR A 106 32.01 14.71 25.87
C TYR A 106 31.70 13.28 26.32
N THR A 107 30.41 13.02 26.53
CA THR A 107 29.91 11.67 26.77
C THR A 107 29.39 11.15 25.43
N TYR A 108 29.99 10.07 24.93
CA TYR A 108 29.67 9.52 23.61
C TYR A 108 29.30 8.05 23.72
N GLN A 109 28.47 7.61 22.78
CA GLN A 109 27.93 6.26 22.75
C GLN A 109 28.91 5.31 22.05
N LEU A 110 29.30 4.22 22.74
CA LEU A 110 30.11 3.13 22.18
C LEU A 110 29.23 1.97 21.68
N SER A 111 28.14 1.69 22.41
CA SER A 111 27.08 0.75 22.03
C SER A 111 25.75 1.21 22.62
N GLU A 112 24.64 0.55 22.26
CA GLU A 112 23.30 0.91 22.72
C GLU A 112 23.22 1.17 24.24
N ASN A 113 23.92 0.36 25.04
CA ASN A 113 23.90 0.42 26.49
C ASN A 113 25.26 0.79 27.12
N ILE A 114 26.23 1.26 26.33
CA ILE A 114 27.57 1.60 26.80
C ILE A 114 27.94 3.00 26.33
N TRP A 115 28.20 3.87 27.30
CA TRP A 115 28.64 5.24 27.11
C TRP A 115 30.00 5.44 27.76
N SER A 116 30.83 6.28 27.16
CA SER A 116 32.15 6.62 27.68
C SER A 116 32.36 8.12 27.63
N THR A 117 33.26 8.62 28.48
CA THR A 117 33.65 10.02 28.52
C THR A 117 35.03 10.20 27.92
N ALA A 118 35.17 11.16 27.00
CA ALA A 118 36.48 11.53 26.44
C ALA A 118 36.62 13.05 26.36
N SER A 119 37.85 13.53 26.49
CA SER A 119 38.20 14.92 26.28
C SER A 119 38.59 15.13 24.82
N ALA A 120 37.87 15.99 24.10
CA ALA A 120 38.14 16.29 22.69
C ALA A 120 38.56 17.76 22.50
N PRO A 121 39.56 18.04 21.64
CA PRO A 121 39.92 19.40 21.27
C PRO A 121 38.83 20.04 20.38
N PRO A 122 38.84 21.37 20.21
CA PRO A 122 37.96 22.06 19.28
C PRO A 122 38.11 21.50 17.85
N ALA A 123 37.00 21.28 17.16
CA ALA A 123 36.96 20.73 15.81
C ALA A 123 36.17 21.64 14.88
N SER A 124 36.69 21.86 13.68
CA SER A 124 36.04 22.66 12.63
C SER A 124 35.27 21.81 11.62
N ASN A 125 35.46 20.49 11.67
CA ASN A 125 34.89 19.54 10.72
C ASN A 125 34.14 18.43 11.46
N VAL A 126 33.10 17.90 10.81
CA VAL A 126 32.29 16.78 11.29
C VAL A 126 32.09 15.76 10.16
N CYS A 127 31.96 14.49 10.52
CA CYS A 127 31.68 13.44 9.55
C CYS A 127 30.20 13.08 9.58
N LEU A 128 29.52 13.15 8.42
CA LEU A 128 28.12 12.79 8.27
C LEU A 128 27.98 11.51 7.45
N TRP A 129 27.08 10.63 7.89
CA TRP A 129 26.73 9.41 7.17
C TRP A 129 25.64 9.70 6.14
N LEU A 130 25.94 9.55 4.85
CA LEU A 130 25.00 9.85 3.76
C LEU A 130 24.18 8.62 3.34
N GLY A 131 24.47 7.45 3.91
CA GLY A 131 23.90 6.17 3.47
C GLY A 131 24.79 5.46 2.46
N ALA A 132 24.33 4.30 1.97
CA ALA A 132 25.06 3.46 1.01
C ALA A 132 26.53 3.18 1.39
N ASN A 133 26.81 3.01 2.68
CA ASN A 133 28.15 2.81 3.25
C ASN A 133 29.13 3.97 2.97
N CYS A 134 28.62 5.19 2.82
CA CYS A 134 29.40 6.37 2.52
C CYS A 134 29.30 7.40 3.66
N MET A 135 30.47 7.85 4.13
CA MET A 135 30.63 8.90 5.11
C MET A 135 31.52 10.00 4.52
N LEU A 136 31.12 11.26 4.66
CA LEU A 136 31.88 12.42 4.18
C LEU A 136 32.15 13.39 5.31
N GLU A 137 33.31 14.02 5.24
CA GLU A 137 33.71 15.12 6.11
C GLU A 137 33.16 16.44 5.55
N TYR A 138 32.59 17.24 6.43
CA TYR A 138 32.05 18.57 6.14
C TYR A 138 32.61 19.56 7.16
N THR A 139 32.74 20.81 6.76
CA THR A 139 32.90 21.89 7.75
C THR A 139 31.63 21.98 8.61
N VAL A 140 31.74 22.48 9.84
CA VAL A 140 30.59 22.66 10.74
C VAL A 140 29.47 23.50 10.09
N ASP A 141 29.82 24.50 9.28
CA ASP A 141 28.86 25.36 8.59
C ASP A 141 28.12 24.62 7.46
N GLU A 142 28.84 23.87 6.63
CA GLU A 142 28.26 23.05 5.56
C GLU A 142 27.35 21.95 6.14
N ALA A 143 27.79 21.31 7.23
CA ALA A 143 27.00 20.31 7.93
C ALA A 143 25.69 20.89 8.48
N ALA A 144 25.74 22.07 9.10
CA ALA A 144 24.55 22.76 9.60
C ALA A 144 23.59 23.12 8.46
N GLN A 145 24.11 23.61 7.33
CA GLN A 145 23.28 23.92 6.16
C GLN A 145 22.62 22.66 5.57
N LEU A 146 23.37 21.56 5.44
CA LEU A 146 22.86 20.29 4.93
C LEU A 146 21.76 19.74 5.83
N LEU A 147 22.00 19.69 7.14
CA LEU A 147 21.05 19.18 8.11
C LEU A 147 19.78 20.04 8.18
N ARG A 148 19.89 21.38 8.14
CA ARG A 148 18.71 22.28 8.07
C ARG A 148 17.90 22.08 6.80
N THR A 149 18.57 21.87 5.67
CA THR A 149 17.89 21.57 4.40
C THR A 149 17.14 20.25 4.49
N ASN A 150 17.77 19.22 5.09
CA ASN A 150 17.16 17.91 5.29
C ASN A 150 15.96 17.98 6.26
N GLU A 151 16.10 18.71 7.37
CA GLU A 151 15.02 18.97 8.33
C GLU A 151 13.83 19.66 7.65
N GLY A 152 14.06 20.76 6.93
CA GLY A 152 13.01 21.50 6.23
C GLY A 152 12.29 20.66 5.17
N ASN A 153 13.05 19.83 4.43
CA ASN A 153 12.49 18.88 3.49
C ASN A 153 11.63 17.83 4.21
N ALA A 154 12.13 17.23 5.28
CA ALA A 154 11.42 16.24 6.07
C ALA A 154 10.12 16.80 6.67
N GLN A 155 10.14 18.02 7.21
CA GLN A 155 8.96 18.72 7.72
C GLN A 155 7.94 19.00 6.61
N THR A 156 8.39 19.46 5.45
CA THR A 156 7.53 19.73 4.29
C THR A 156 6.87 18.45 3.76
N THR A 157 7.64 17.36 3.66
CA THR A 157 7.13 16.04 3.29
C THR A 157 6.14 15.50 4.34
N LEU A 158 6.40 15.66 5.63
CA LEU A 158 5.46 15.27 6.69
C LEU A 158 4.13 16.01 6.61
N LYS A 159 4.17 17.32 6.34
CA LYS A 159 2.96 18.12 6.15
C LYS A 159 2.17 17.65 4.92
N THR A 160 2.86 17.48 3.80
CA THR A 160 2.28 16.95 2.56
C THR A 160 1.61 15.60 2.77
N LEU A 161 2.31 14.64 3.38
CA LEU A 161 1.75 13.31 3.65
C LEU A 161 0.53 13.37 4.59
N ALA A 162 0.49 14.33 5.53
CA ALA A 162 -0.66 14.51 6.39
C ALA A 162 -1.89 15.02 5.63
N GLU A 163 -1.71 15.96 4.70
CA GLU A 163 -2.76 16.47 3.81
C GLU A 163 -3.28 15.35 2.88
N ASP A 164 -2.37 14.60 2.25
CA ASP A 164 -2.70 13.50 1.35
C ASP A 164 -3.45 12.36 2.05
N LEU A 165 -3.04 12.00 3.28
CA LEU A 165 -3.75 11.03 4.12
C LEU A 165 -5.16 11.49 4.49
N HIS A 166 -5.33 12.79 4.75
CA HIS A 166 -6.64 13.35 5.02
C HIS A 166 -7.54 13.26 3.78
N TYR A 167 -7.01 13.65 2.62
CA TYR A 167 -7.72 13.53 1.35
C TYR A 167 -8.09 12.08 1.02
N LEU A 168 -7.18 11.12 1.19
CA LEU A 168 -7.44 9.69 0.99
C LEU A 168 -8.58 9.17 1.88
N ARG A 169 -8.67 9.64 3.13
CA ARG A 169 -9.77 9.28 4.03
C ARG A 169 -11.12 9.72 3.45
N ASP A 170 -11.19 10.89 2.83
CA ASP A 170 -12.41 11.38 2.20
C ASP A 170 -12.76 10.57 0.95
N GLN A 171 -11.75 10.16 0.16
CA GLN A 171 -11.94 9.28 -1.00
C GLN A 171 -12.45 7.89 -0.61
N ILE A 172 -11.87 7.31 0.46
CA ILE A 172 -12.33 6.04 1.04
C ILE A 172 -13.78 6.15 1.48
N THR A 173 -14.13 7.21 2.23
CA THR A 173 -15.50 7.43 2.73
C THR A 173 -16.49 7.55 1.56
N THR A 174 -16.16 8.32 0.53
CA THR A 174 -17.00 8.48 -0.67
C THR A 174 -17.22 7.14 -1.38
N THR A 175 -16.15 6.36 -1.53
CA THR A 175 -16.20 5.03 -2.16
C THR A 175 -17.03 4.05 -1.34
N GLU A 176 -16.92 4.07 -0.01
CA GLU A 176 -17.72 3.22 0.89
C GLU A 176 -19.22 3.52 0.78
N VAL A 177 -19.59 4.80 0.72
CA VAL A 177 -20.99 5.21 0.52
C VAL A 177 -21.49 4.71 -0.84
N ASN A 178 -20.69 4.83 -1.90
CA ASN A 178 -21.04 4.32 -3.23
C ASN A 178 -21.24 2.79 -3.21
N ILE A 179 -20.33 2.03 -2.57
CA ILE A 179 -20.44 0.57 -2.42
C ILE A 179 -21.77 0.22 -1.73
N ALA A 180 -22.08 0.86 -0.61
CA ALA A 180 -23.30 0.61 0.15
C ALA A 180 -24.55 0.89 -0.69
N ARG A 181 -24.58 2.00 -1.43
CA ARG A 181 -25.71 2.36 -2.30
C ARG A 181 -25.91 1.36 -3.44
N CYS A 182 -24.83 0.97 -4.13
CA CYS A 182 -24.86 -0.03 -5.19
C CYS A 182 -25.31 -1.41 -4.68
N HIS A 183 -24.82 -1.82 -3.51
CA HIS A 183 -25.24 -3.06 -2.87
C HIS A 183 -26.73 -3.04 -2.50
N ASN A 184 -27.20 -1.97 -1.83
CA ASN A 184 -28.60 -1.81 -1.44
C ASN A 184 -29.55 -1.83 -2.65
N PHE A 185 -29.17 -1.19 -3.76
CA PHE A 185 -29.92 -1.26 -5.01
C PHE A 185 -29.98 -2.67 -5.57
N GLY A 186 -28.86 -3.39 -5.59
CA GLY A 186 -28.80 -4.79 -6.04
C GLY A 186 -29.68 -5.74 -5.21
N VAL A 187 -29.76 -5.52 -3.89
CA VAL A 187 -30.67 -6.27 -3.00
C VAL A 187 -32.14 -5.97 -3.34
N LYS A 188 -32.49 -4.69 -3.52
CA LYS A 188 -33.85 -4.26 -3.90
C LYS A 188 -34.29 -4.90 -5.21
N LEU A 189 -33.41 -4.96 -6.21
CA LEU A 189 -33.69 -5.60 -7.51
C LEU A 189 -33.98 -7.10 -7.35
N ARG A 190 -33.19 -7.82 -6.54
CA ARG A 190 -33.40 -9.26 -6.26
C ARG A 190 -34.68 -9.53 -5.47
N GLN A 191 -35.06 -8.63 -4.57
CA GLN A 191 -36.30 -8.76 -3.81
C GLN A 191 -37.52 -8.58 -4.71
N GLN A 192 -37.53 -7.57 -5.58
CA GLN A 192 -38.60 -7.36 -6.56
C GLN A 192 -38.74 -8.52 -7.55
N GLN A 193 -37.63 -9.13 -7.99
CA GLN A 193 -37.66 -10.32 -8.85
C GLN A 193 -38.27 -11.54 -8.16
N LYS A 194 -38.10 -11.68 -6.83
CA LYS A 194 -38.70 -12.76 -6.04
C LYS A 194 -40.19 -12.52 -5.78
N GLU A 195 -40.59 -11.27 -5.56
CA GLU A 195 -41.99 -10.89 -5.31
C GLU A 195 -42.84 -10.93 -6.59
N GLY A 196 -42.26 -10.66 -7.76
CA GLY A 196 -42.94 -10.78 -9.07
C GLY A 196 -43.04 -12.21 -9.64
N GLY A 197 -42.35 -13.18 -9.06
CA GLY A 197 -42.26 -14.57 -9.56
C GLY A 197 -43.24 -15.57 -8.93
N GLN A 198 -44.28 -15.11 -8.23
CA GLN A 198 -45.17 -15.98 -7.45
C GLN A 198 -46.64 -15.88 -7.89
N ALA A 199 -46.94 -16.21 -9.14
CA ALA A 199 -48.30 -16.47 -9.64
C ALA A 199 -48.34 -17.37 -10.89
N ASP A 200 -47.79 -18.59 -10.84
CA ASP A 200 -48.41 -19.81 -11.40
C ASP A 200 -47.57 -21.07 -11.07
N LYS A 201 -48.23 -22.18 -10.71
CA LYS A 201 -47.67 -23.47 -10.23
C LYS A 201 -48.04 -24.59 -11.23
N PRO A 202 -47.40 -25.80 -11.32
CA PRO A 202 -47.13 -26.70 -10.18
C PRO A 202 -45.85 -27.58 -10.25
N LYS A 203 -45.61 -28.30 -9.12
CA LYS A 203 -44.50 -29.23 -8.83
C LYS A 203 -44.41 -30.43 -9.78
N ALA A 204 -43.21 -30.77 -10.27
CA ALA A 204 -42.80 -32.15 -10.55
C ALA A 204 -41.26 -32.34 -10.55
N ALA A 205 -40.83 -33.39 -9.85
CA ALA A 205 -39.60 -34.18 -9.97
C ALA A 205 -38.21 -33.53 -9.76
N ALA A 206 -37.46 -34.12 -8.84
CA ALA A 206 -36.08 -33.85 -8.50
C ALA A 206 -35.10 -34.33 -9.58
N VAL A 207 -34.07 -33.52 -9.88
CA VAL A 207 -32.75 -33.99 -10.31
C VAL A 207 -31.70 -33.06 -9.70
N GLN A 208 -30.74 -33.65 -8.98
CA GLN A 208 -29.53 -33.01 -8.51
C GLN A 208 -28.67 -32.63 -9.72
N ASP A 209 -28.27 -31.36 -9.86
CA ASP A 209 -27.11 -31.05 -10.68
C ASP A 209 -26.38 -29.78 -10.22
N LYS A 210 -25.04 -29.87 -10.23
CA LYS A 210 -24.08 -28.83 -9.85
C LYS A 210 -24.19 -27.63 -10.79
N PRO A 211 -23.95 -26.39 -10.32
CA PRO A 211 -23.68 -25.30 -11.25
C PRO A 211 -22.25 -25.44 -11.78
N LYS A 212 -22.15 -25.89 -13.04
CA LYS A 212 -21.03 -25.63 -13.94
C LYS A 212 -20.87 -24.12 -14.13
N ALA A 213 -19.62 -23.69 -14.14
CA ALA A 213 -19.19 -22.37 -14.56
C ALA A 213 -19.64 -22.05 -16.00
N PRO A 214 -19.78 -20.76 -16.33
CA PRO A 214 -19.54 -20.26 -17.67
C PRO A 214 -18.24 -19.43 -17.69
N THR A 215 -17.22 -20.04 -18.29
CA THR A 215 -16.16 -19.44 -19.14
C THR A 215 -16.79 -18.60 -20.27
N ASP A 216 -16.21 -17.57 -20.90
CA ASP A 216 -14.88 -16.93 -20.91
C ASP A 216 -14.99 -15.65 -21.79
N ALA A 217 -14.09 -14.68 -21.62
CA ALA A 217 -13.28 -14.07 -22.69
C ALA A 217 -12.71 -12.70 -22.26
N GLY A 218 -11.41 -12.64 -21.97
CA GLY A 218 -10.72 -11.35 -21.76
C GLY A 218 -9.26 -11.39 -21.26
N SER A 219 -8.39 -12.22 -21.85
CA SER A 219 -6.92 -12.12 -21.93
C SER A 219 -6.12 -11.63 -20.69
N GLY A 220 -5.51 -12.59 -19.99
CA GLY A 220 -4.47 -12.38 -18.98
C GLY A 220 -4.26 -13.67 -18.18
N GLY A 221 -3.31 -14.50 -18.60
CA GLY A 221 -3.17 -15.90 -18.18
C GLY A 221 -3.20 -16.13 -16.67
N THR A 222 -4.34 -16.59 -16.16
CA THR A 222 -4.46 -17.16 -14.81
C THR A 222 -4.18 -18.66 -14.91
N LYS A 223 -2.96 -19.10 -14.59
CA LYS A 223 -2.67 -20.53 -14.39
C LYS A 223 -3.19 -20.93 -13.01
N VAL A 224 -4.25 -21.74 -12.97
CA VAL A 224 -4.75 -22.39 -11.74
C VAL A 224 -4.07 -23.74 -11.60
N ALA A 225 -3.06 -23.82 -10.74
CA ALA A 225 -2.47 -25.09 -10.30
C ALA A 225 -2.08 -24.97 -8.81
N GLY A 226 -2.88 -25.55 -7.91
CA GLY A 226 -2.52 -25.70 -6.49
C GLY A 226 -3.29 -24.81 -5.49
N PRO A 227 -2.91 -24.84 -4.20
CA PRO A 227 -3.58 -24.14 -3.09
C PRO A 227 -3.42 -22.61 -3.11
N TYR A 228 -2.83 -22.07 -4.17
CA TYR A 228 -2.56 -20.65 -4.35
C TYR A 228 -3.03 -20.17 -5.73
N THR A 229 -3.28 -18.87 -5.82
CA THR A 229 -3.51 -18.13 -7.05
C THR A 229 -2.54 -16.98 -7.08
N TRP A 230 -1.95 -16.68 -8.23
CA TRP A 230 -1.02 -15.56 -8.34
C TRP A 230 -1.31 -14.74 -9.58
N LYS A 231 -0.90 -13.48 -9.55
CA LYS A 231 -0.92 -12.54 -10.67
C LYS A 231 0.31 -11.65 -10.56
N GLN A 232 0.68 -10.98 -11.66
CA GLN A 232 1.81 -10.06 -11.66
C GLN A 232 1.46 -8.75 -12.39
N THR A 233 2.16 -7.70 -12.00
CA THR A 233 2.26 -6.44 -12.74
C THR A 233 3.67 -6.30 -13.31
N LYS A 234 4.03 -5.11 -13.79
CA LYS A 234 5.41 -4.82 -14.18
C LYS A 234 6.36 -4.87 -12.98
N GLU A 235 5.90 -4.41 -11.82
CA GLU A 235 6.77 -4.16 -10.65
C GLU A 235 6.57 -5.19 -9.53
N GLU A 236 5.40 -5.83 -9.44
CA GLU A 236 5.05 -6.71 -8.32
C GLU A 236 4.47 -8.06 -8.78
N VAL A 237 4.65 -9.09 -7.94
CA VAL A 237 3.98 -10.39 -8.04
C VAL A 237 3.11 -10.58 -6.80
N GLU A 238 1.79 -10.68 -6.99
CA GLU A 238 0.84 -10.94 -5.91
C GLU A 238 0.49 -12.42 -5.87
N VAL A 239 0.75 -13.05 -4.72
CA VAL A 239 0.41 -14.45 -4.43
C VAL A 239 -0.66 -14.49 -3.35
N SER A 240 -1.74 -15.21 -3.62
CA SER A 240 -2.82 -15.42 -2.67
C SER A 240 -2.90 -16.92 -2.34
N VAL A 241 -2.73 -17.26 -1.07
CA VAL A 241 -2.81 -18.64 -0.58
C VAL A 241 -4.06 -18.83 0.27
N ARG A 242 -4.84 -19.88 0.00
CA ARG A 242 -6.01 -20.21 0.82
C ARG A 242 -5.58 -20.96 2.07
N MET A 243 -5.97 -20.45 3.24
CA MET A 243 -5.73 -21.08 4.53
C MET A 243 -6.93 -21.96 4.95
N PRO A 244 -6.72 -22.95 5.82
CA PRO A 244 -7.81 -23.69 6.48
C PRO A 244 -8.78 -22.75 7.22
N LYS A 245 -10.05 -23.16 7.38
CA LYS A 245 -11.12 -22.31 7.94
C LYS A 245 -10.88 -21.84 9.38
N ASP A 246 -10.04 -22.54 10.14
CA ASP A 246 -9.74 -22.23 11.54
C ASP A 246 -8.39 -21.50 11.72
N ALA A 247 -7.72 -21.14 10.62
CA ALA A 247 -6.40 -20.53 10.67
C ALA A 247 -6.43 -19.11 11.28
N GLN A 248 -5.59 -18.88 12.29
CA GLN A 248 -5.37 -17.57 12.88
C GLN A 248 -4.03 -17.00 12.40
N LYS A 249 -3.90 -15.66 12.43
CA LYS A 249 -2.70 -14.97 11.94
C LYS A 249 -1.43 -15.40 12.70
N ALA A 250 -1.57 -15.71 13.99
CA ALA A 250 -0.48 -16.14 14.85
C ALA A 250 0.11 -17.49 14.43
N ASP A 251 -0.68 -18.34 13.78
CA ASP A 251 -0.28 -19.69 13.37
C ASP A 251 0.30 -19.72 11.95
N VAL A 252 0.34 -18.56 11.26
CA VAL A 252 0.84 -18.42 9.90
C VAL A 252 2.24 -17.81 9.91
N LYS A 253 3.17 -18.50 9.26
CA LYS A 253 4.54 -18.02 9.05
C LYS A 253 4.83 -17.94 7.56
N VAL A 254 5.12 -16.74 7.07
CA VAL A 254 5.54 -16.50 5.68
C VAL A 254 7.01 -16.11 5.68
N THR A 255 7.82 -16.85 4.93
CA THR A 255 9.24 -16.57 4.72
C THR A 255 9.45 -16.21 3.26
N ILE A 256 9.95 -15.00 3.02
CA ILE A 256 10.23 -14.47 1.68
C ILE A 256 11.74 -14.31 1.58
N LEU A 257 12.35 -15.01 0.63
CA LEU A 257 13.76 -14.87 0.27
C LEU A 257 13.87 -14.41 -1.19
N ALA A 258 15.05 -13.96 -1.60
CA ALA A 258 15.24 -13.35 -2.91
C ALA A 258 14.82 -14.26 -4.07
N GLU A 259 14.89 -15.57 -3.89
CA GLU A 259 14.62 -16.58 -4.92
C GLU A 259 13.66 -17.67 -4.43
N SER A 260 13.07 -17.56 -3.24
CA SER A 260 12.16 -18.60 -2.74
C SER A 260 11.06 -18.04 -1.83
N LEU A 261 9.92 -18.72 -1.84
CA LEU A 261 8.76 -18.37 -1.03
C LEU A 261 8.27 -19.59 -0.26
N LYS A 262 8.08 -19.42 1.05
CA LYS A 262 7.54 -20.45 1.93
C LYS A 262 6.42 -19.91 2.82
N VAL A 263 5.30 -20.63 2.84
CA VAL A 263 4.11 -20.35 3.66
C VAL A 263 3.78 -21.56 4.51
N GLU A 264 3.78 -21.37 5.83
CA GLU A 264 3.54 -22.42 6.82
C GLU A 264 2.32 -22.05 7.68
N HIS A 265 1.53 -23.07 8.05
CA HIS A 265 0.42 -22.95 8.99
C HIS A 265 0.55 -24.03 10.07
N ALA A 266 0.65 -23.63 11.34
CA ALA A 266 0.82 -24.52 12.50
C ALA A 266 1.96 -25.55 12.30
N GLY A 267 3.08 -25.11 11.70
CA GLY A 267 4.26 -25.95 11.41
C GLY A 267 4.12 -26.85 10.17
N LYS A 268 2.99 -26.81 9.46
CA LYS A 268 2.79 -27.53 8.19
C LYS A 268 3.01 -26.59 7.00
N VAL A 269 3.85 -27.01 6.07
CA VAL A 269 4.08 -26.29 4.80
C VAL A 269 2.83 -26.36 3.92
N ILE A 270 2.32 -25.20 3.52
CA ILE A 270 1.16 -25.05 2.63
C ILE A 270 1.62 -24.74 1.20
N VAL A 271 2.62 -23.88 1.07
CA VAL A 271 3.26 -23.52 -0.19
C VAL A 271 4.76 -23.38 0.05
N GLU A 272 5.58 -24.00 -0.78
CA GLU A 272 7.04 -23.87 -0.78
C GLU A 272 7.52 -24.06 -2.22
N GLY A 273 8.46 -23.22 -2.64
CA GLY A 273 9.12 -23.39 -3.92
C GLY A 273 10.09 -22.25 -4.23
N ASP A 274 10.94 -22.52 -5.22
CA ASP A 274 11.88 -21.56 -5.78
C ASP A 274 11.17 -20.70 -6.83
N LEU A 275 11.29 -19.39 -6.67
CA LEU A 275 10.62 -18.39 -7.50
C LEU A 275 11.26 -18.36 -8.89
N THR A 276 10.45 -18.26 -9.94
CA THR A 276 10.92 -18.16 -11.34
C THR A 276 11.72 -16.88 -11.61
N GLY A 277 11.66 -15.89 -10.71
CA GLY A 277 12.48 -14.69 -10.79
C GLY A 277 12.87 -14.17 -9.42
N LYS A 278 13.79 -13.21 -9.41
CA LYS A 278 14.28 -12.59 -8.18
C LYS A 278 13.28 -11.55 -7.65
N CYS A 279 12.98 -11.63 -6.36
CA CYS A 279 12.24 -10.60 -5.64
C CYS A 279 13.14 -9.88 -4.62
N SER A 280 12.72 -8.70 -4.17
CA SER A 280 13.34 -7.93 -3.09
C SER A 280 12.65 -8.31 -1.77
N PRO A 281 13.29 -9.08 -0.86
CA PRO A 281 12.65 -9.48 0.39
C PRO A 281 12.27 -8.30 1.29
N ASN A 282 13.06 -7.21 1.21
CA ASN A 282 12.86 -6.02 2.04
C ASN A 282 11.69 -5.15 1.58
N GLY A 283 11.33 -5.18 0.28
CA GLY A 283 10.13 -4.51 -0.22
C GLY A 283 8.92 -5.42 -0.43
N SER A 284 9.10 -6.72 -0.23
CA SER A 284 8.01 -7.69 -0.25
C SER A 284 7.29 -7.74 1.10
N THR A 285 5.97 -7.87 1.08
CA THR A 285 5.14 -7.88 2.29
C THR A 285 4.06 -8.96 2.22
N TRP A 286 3.49 -9.32 3.37
CA TRP A 286 2.34 -10.21 3.42
C TRP A 286 1.31 -9.75 4.45
N THR A 287 0.05 -10.06 4.17
CA THR A 287 -1.09 -9.81 5.05
C THR A 287 -2.02 -11.01 5.07
N MET A 288 -2.92 -11.06 6.06
CA MET A 288 -3.94 -12.11 6.15
C MET A 288 -5.29 -11.46 6.38
N THR A 289 -6.25 -11.78 5.52
CA THR A 289 -7.63 -11.30 5.59
C THR A 289 -8.56 -12.50 5.61
N GLY A 290 -9.17 -12.77 6.77
CA GLY A 290 -9.96 -13.99 6.97
C GLY A 290 -9.11 -15.24 6.78
N SER A 291 -9.55 -16.16 5.91
CA SER A 291 -8.84 -17.41 5.60
C SER A 291 -7.93 -17.31 4.36
N ARG A 292 -7.41 -16.11 4.05
CA ARG A 292 -6.59 -15.87 2.87
C ARG A 292 -5.33 -15.10 3.24
N VAL A 293 -4.18 -15.64 2.85
CA VAL A 293 -2.88 -14.97 2.98
C VAL A 293 -2.56 -14.34 1.64
N GLU A 294 -2.33 -13.02 1.64
CA GLU A 294 -1.96 -12.24 0.47
C GLU A 294 -0.52 -11.77 0.62
N ILE A 295 0.31 -12.08 -0.37
CA ILE A 295 1.75 -11.86 -0.37
C ILE A 295 2.04 -10.99 -1.59
N SER A 296 2.59 -9.80 -1.38
CA SER A 296 3.12 -8.96 -2.46
C SER A 296 4.64 -9.11 -2.50
N LEU A 297 5.15 -9.55 -3.64
CA LEU A 297 6.57 -9.68 -3.89
C LEU A 297 7.01 -8.54 -4.83
N GLU A 298 7.91 -7.68 -4.36
CA GLU A 298 8.52 -6.66 -5.21
C GLU A 298 9.54 -7.33 -6.13
N LYS A 299 9.43 -7.17 -7.45
CA LYS A 299 10.40 -7.73 -8.40
C LYS A 299 11.72 -7.00 -8.28
N ALA A 300 12.83 -7.74 -8.24
CA ALA A 300 14.16 -7.14 -8.30
C ALA A 300 14.44 -6.48 -9.67
N ASP A 301 13.76 -6.95 -10.72
CA ASP A 301 13.82 -6.37 -12.07
C ASP A 301 12.41 -6.29 -12.69
N ALA A 302 11.92 -5.07 -12.88
CA ALA A 302 10.60 -4.78 -13.43
C ALA A 302 10.47 -5.08 -14.94
N THR A 303 11.57 -5.40 -15.63
CA THR A 303 11.57 -5.78 -17.04
C THR A 303 11.27 -7.27 -17.24
N VAL A 304 11.40 -8.08 -16.18
CA VAL A 304 11.23 -9.53 -16.24
C VAL A 304 9.77 -9.92 -15.96
N GLN A 305 9.14 -10.61 -16.90
CA GLN A 305 7.83 -11.22 -16.76
C GLN A 305 7.97 -12.69 -16.36
N TRP A 306 7.30 -13.09 -15.29
CA TRP A 306 7.38 -14.45 -14.78
C TRP A 306 6.40 -15.34 -15.54
N GLY A 307 6.86 -16.46 -16.09
CA GLY A 307 5.99 -17.41 -16.81
C GLY A 307 5.17 -18.29 -15.86
N GLU A 308 5.71 -18.54 -14.68
CA GLU A 308 5.14 -19.33 -13.58
C GLU A 308 5.54 -18.66 -12.26
N LEU A 309 4.90 -19.05 -11.14
CA LEU A 309 5.29 -18.54 -9.83
C LEU A 309 6.55 -19.26 -9.32
N PHE A 310 6.56 -20.58 -9.47
CA PHE A 310 7.65 -21.44 -9.06
C PHE A 310 8.30 -22.10 -10.26
N GLU A 311 9.61 -22.34 -10.20
CA GLU A 311 10.28 -23.19 -11.17
C GLU A 311 9.69 -24.61 -11.13
N SER A 312 9.44 -25.18 -12.30
CA SER A 312 9.05 -26.58 -12.42
C SER A 312 10.24 -27.46 -12.03
N ILE A 313 10.13 -28.21 -10.94
CA ILE A 313 11.09 -29.24 -10.51
C ILE A 313 11.16 -30.37 -11.55
#